data_AF-A0A8I1UMU8-F1
#
_entry.id   AF-A0A8I1UMU8-F1
#
_cell.length_a   1.000
_cell.length_b   1.000
_cell.length_c   1.000
_cell.angle_alpha   90.00
_cell.angle_beta   90.00
_cell.angle_gamma   90.00
#
_symmetry.space_group_name_H-M   'P 1'
#
loop_
_entity.id
_entity.type
_entity.pdbx_description
1 polymer ?
#
loop_
_entity_poly.entity_id
_entity_poly.type
_entity_poly.pdbx_seq_one_letter_code
_entity_poly.pdbx_strand_id
1 'polypeptide(L)'
;MSTDTNTLTLQREPAPASAAGAAASSAGVAAPAAGRTPAAGVQPPLLAELHRAVAERLGPELDALRVERAVLGLFFTGVKLVNGVGGLCATPIRSVPEAVCCPSSARAMPTPGKLAGKPVRELLDDLYRGLDLRRALAIATLNALAETLWQRDGLAPGVVQHEGDAFEELDIPAGARVALVGAFPPYMRELRRRHQPFNVLEMDPATLKPDEMPYYVPADRAPEVVPHADVFITTGTALVNGSLDGLLHLLRPGAEAAVVGPTATLFTPPYVRRGVTVLGGTRVTDPDTLLEMLAEGGSGYHFFEKSVTRVTLRLAAGAATRRGPASTPTDS
;
A
#
# COMPACT_ATOMS: atom_id res chain seq x y z
N MET A 1 -8.58 67.59 -9.43
CA MET A 1 -7.39 66.77 -9.13
C MET A 1 -7.86 65.65 -8.21
N SER A 2 -8.25 64.53 -8.81
CA SER A 2 -8.74 63.33 -8.13
C SER A 2 -7.55 62.38 -8.00
N THR A 3 -7.31 61.85 -6.80
CA THR A 3 -6.31 60.80 -6.56
C THR A 3 -7.04 59.49 -6.34
N ASP A 4 -7.06 58.66 -7.37
CA ASP A 4 -7.53 57.28 -7.33
C ASP A 4 -6.45 56.39 -6.71
N THR A 5 -6.76 55.74 -5.59
CA THR A 5 -5.96 54.66 -5.03
C THR A 5 -6.68 53.35 -5.35
N ASN A 6 -6.20 52.63 -6.35
CA ASN A 6 -6.74 51.36 -6.81
C ASN A 6 -6.19 50.22 -5.94
N THR A 7 -7.03 49.67 -5.07
CA THR A 7 -6.68 48.48 -4.26
C THR A 7 -7.12 47.23 -5.00
N LEU A 8 -6.17 46.50 -5.60
CA LEU A 8 -6.39 45.17 -6.15
C LEU A 8 -6.62 44.16 -5.02
N THR A 9 -7.86 43.71 -4.88
CA THR A 9 -8.23 42.59 -4.01
C THR A 9 -7.90 41.27 -4.73
N LEU A 10 -6.74 40.69 -4.44
CA LEU A 10 -6.41 39.31 -4.80
C LEU A 10 -7.29 38.36 -3.98
N GLN A 11 -8.33 37.80 -4.61
CA GLN A 11 -9.08 36.69 -4.05
C GLN A 11 -8.16 35.46 -3.99
N ARG A 12 -7.79 35.03 -2.78
CA ARG A 12 -7.13 33.76 -2.52
C ARG A 12 -8.13 32.62 -2.71
N GLU A 13 -7.88 31.73 -3.66
CA GLU A 13 -8.52 30.42 -3.71
C GLU A 13 -8.15 29.60 -2.45
N PRO A 14 -9.08 28.79 -1.89
CA PRO A 14 -8.76 27.96 -0.74
C PRO A 14 -7.89 26.77 -1.17
N ALA A 15 -6.77 26.59 -0.47
CA ALA A 15 -5.91 25.42 -0.59
C ALA A 15 -6.68 24.13 -0.26
N PRO A 16 -6.44 23.00 -0.97
CA PRO A 16 -7.11 21.74 -0.68
C PRO A 16 -6.65 21.20 0.68
N ALA A 17 -7.63 20.82 1.51
CA ALA A 17 -7.42 20.32 2.87
C ALA A 17 -6.55 19.05 2.90
N SER A 18 -5.44 19.12 3.63
CA SER A 18 -4.60 17.97 3.99
C SER A 18 -5.35 17.08 4.97
N ALA A 19 -5.66 15.84 4.58
CA ALA A 19 -6.23 14.85 5.49
C ALA A 19 -5.13 14.28 6.39
N ALA A 20 -4.90 14.92 7.53
CA ALA A 20 -4.11 14.42 8.64
C ALA A 20 -4.93 14.47 9.92
N GLY A 21 -5.20 13.29 10.50
CA GLY A 21 -5.51 13.13 11.91
C GLY A 21 -6.99 13.09 12.32
N ALA A 22 -7.40 11.96 12.88
CA ALA A 22 -8.38 11.87 13.95
C ALA A 22 -8.20 10.53 14.69
N ALA A 23 -8.24 10.53 16.02
CA ALA A 23 -7.88 9.41 16.89
C ALA A 23 -9.11 8.60 17.34
N ALA A 24 -9.00 7.28 17.49
CA ALA A 24 -9.98 6.44 18.18
C ALA A 24 -9.29 5.25 18.88
N SER A 25 -9.72 4.97 20.11
CA SER A 25 -9.08 4.08 21.11
C SER A 25 -9.09 2.60 20.74
N SER A 26 -8.01 1.90 21.08
CA SER A 26 -7.83 0.46 20.91
C SER A 26 -8.63 -0.37 21.91
N ALA A 27 -9.66 -1.07 21.43
CA ALA A 27 -10.15 -2.29 22.07
C ALA A 27 -9.60 -3.49 21.28
N GLY A 28 -8.82 -4.33 21.96
CA GLY A 28 -8.00 -5.38 21.36
C GLY A 28 -8.83 -6.47 20.66
N VAL A 29 -8.48 -6.73 19.41
CA VAL A 29 -8.77 -8.01 18.75
C VAL A 29 -7.58 -8.93 19.01
N ALA A 30 -7.84 -10.03 19.71
CA ALA A 30 -6.83 -10.99 20.10
C ALA A 30 -6.07 -11.57 18.88
N ALA A 31 -4.74 -11.54 18.96
CA ALA A 31 -3.88 -12.23 18.00
C ALA A 31 -4.12 -13.76 18.07
N PRO A 32 -4.15 -14.48 16.94
CA PRO A 32 -4.24 -15.93 16.97
C PRO A 32 -2.94 -16.50 17.54
N ALA A 33 -3.08 -17.45 18.46
CA ALA A 33 -1.98 -18.11 19.15
C ALA A 33 -1.02 -18.79 18.17
N ALA A 34 0.28 -18.54 18.37
CA ALA A 34 1.36 -19.23 17.67
C ALA A 34 1.35 -20.72 18.03
N GLY A 35 1.43 -21.58 17.01
CA GLY A 35 1.65 -23.01 17.20
C GLY A 35 0.63 -23.92 16.52
N ARG A 36 0.44 -23.79 15.21
CA ARG A 36 -0.03 -24.90 14.36
C ARG A 36 0.73 -24.89 13.05
N THR A 37 1.41 -25.99 12.75
CA THR A 37 1.96 -26.27 11.42
C THR A 37 0.84 -26.13 10.39
N PRO A 38 0.99 -25.35 9.31
CA PRO A 38 -0.08 -25.17 8.34
C PRO A 38 -0.39 -26.51 7.68
N ALA A 39 -1.67 -26.85 7.63
CA ALA A 39 -2.18 -27.98 6.88
C ALA A 39 -1.81 -27.83 5.40
N ALA A 40 -1.46 -28.94 4.74
CA ALA A 40 -1.18 -28.97 3.31
C ALA A 40 -2.35 -28.37 2.52
N GLY A 41 -2.11 -27.24 1.83
CA GLY A 41 -3.10 -26.58 0.96
C GLY A 41 -3.35 -25.09 1.22
N VAL A 42 -2.80 -24.48 2.28
CA VAL A 42 -2.97 -23.04 2.53
C VAL A 42 -1.89 -22.25 1.79
N GLN A 43 -2.29 -21.34 0.90
CA GLN A 43 -1.37 -20.40 0.25
C GLN A 43 -0.65 -19.56 1.33
N PRO A 44 0.68 -19.33 1.23
CA PRO A 44 1.39 -18.51 2.20
C PRO A 44 0.85 -17.07 2.20
N PRO A 45 1.00 -16.30 3.30
CA PRO A 45 0.62 -14.89 3.30
C PRO A 45 1.34 -14.09 2.18
N LEU A 46 0.66 -13.14 1.53
CA LEU A 46 1.18 -12.33 0.43
C LEU A 46 2.51 -11.69 0.78
N LEU A 47 2.61 -11.07 1.96
CA LEU A 47 3.84 -10.40 2.38
C LEU A 47 5.01 -11.40 2.52
N ALA A 48 4.74 -12.61 3.02
CA ALA A 48 5.74 -13.66 3.13
C ALA A 48 6.18 -14.17 1.74
N GLU A 49 5.23 -14.28 0.81
CA GLU A 49 5.50 -14.70 -0.56
C GLU A 49 6.28 -13.64 -1.35
N LEU A 50 5.95 -12.36 -1.17
CA LEU A 50 6.71 -11.23 -1.73
C LEU A 50 8.15 -11.24 -1.21
N HIS A 51 8.33 -11.32 0.11
CA HIS A 51 9.65 -11.40 0.72
C HIS A 51 10.46 -12.57 0.15
N ARG A 52 9.88 -13.78 0.16
CA ARG A 52 10.55 -14.97 -0.35
C ARG A 52 10.94 -14.82 -1.82
N ALA A 53 10.03 -14.37 -2.68
CA ALA A 53 10.28 -14.28 -4.12
C ALA A 53 11.33 -13.20 -4.46
N VAL A 54 11.30 -12.05 -3.78
CA VAL A 54 12.32 -11.00 -3.93
C VAL A 54 13.68 -11.51 -3.46
N ALA A 55 13.74 -12.16 -2.29
CA ALA A 55 14.98 -12.72 -1.74
C ALA A 55 15.57 -13.81 -2.65
N GLU A 56 14.74 -14.73 -3.14
CA GLU A 56 15.15 -15.78 -4.09
C GLU A 56 15.72 -15.18 -5.39
N ARG A 57 15.11 -14.10 -5.90
CA ARG A 57 15.52 -13.46 -7.15
C ARG A 57 16.78 -12.60 -7.02
N LEU A 58 17.04 -12.04 -5.84
CA LEU A 58 18.31 -11.37 -5.51
C LEU A 58 19.43 -12.38 -5.27
N GLY A 59 19.11 -13.54 -4.69
CA GLY A 59 20.10 -14.59 -4.42
C GLY A 59 21.24 -14.08 -3.53
N PRO A 60 22.51 -14.35 -3.88
CA PRO A 60 23.67 -13.90 -3.08
C PRO A 60 23.82 -12.38 -2.95
N GLU A 61 23.25 -11.60 -3.88
CA GLU A 61 23.30 -10.13 -3.82
C GLU A 61 22.65 -9.59 -2.54
N LEU A 62 21.62 -10.26 -2.04
CA LEU A 62 20.92 -9.89 -0.81
C LEU A 62 21.85 -9.83 0.41
N ASP A 63 22.89 -10.68 0.44
CA ASP A 63 23.82 -10.77 1.56
C ASP A 63 24.80 -9.58 1.61
N ALA A 64 25.02 -8.92 0.47
CA ALA A 64 25.87 -7.74 0.38
C ALA A 64 25.11 -6.44 0.70
N LEU A 65 23.77 -6.45 0.59
CA LEU A 65 22.95 -5.25 0.77
C LEU A 65 22.82 -4.87 2.24
N ARG A 66 23.03 -3.57 2.48
CA ARG A 66 22.93 -2.93 3.79
C ARG A 66 22.13 -1.65 3.68
N VAL A 67 21.56 -1.23 4.80
CA VAL A 67 20.97 0.11 4.94
C VAL A 67 22.09 1.14 4.89
N GLU A 68 22.01 2.07 3.95
CA GLU A 68 22.86 3.26 3.96
C GLU A 68 22.27 4.31 4.90
N ARG A 69 20.98 4.62 4.72
CA ARG A 69 20.24 5.58 5.54
C ARG A 69 18.78 5.15 5.64
N ALA A 70 18.15 5.43 6.77
CA ALA A 70 16.72 5.24 6.95
C ALA A 70 16.13 6.40 7.75
N VAL A 71 14.91 6.80 7.42
CA VAL A 71 14.18 7.87 8.09
C VAL A 71 12.77 7.39 8.39
N LEU A 72 12.41 7.40 9.67
CA LEU A 72 11.05 7.17 10.12
C LEU A 72 10.36 8.53 10.18
N GLY A 73 9.88 9.00 9.03
CA GLY A 73 9.13 10.24 8.92
C GLY A 73 7.72 10.10 9.48
N LEU A 74 7.06 11.24 9.69
CA LEU A 74 5.72 11.30 10.28
C LEU A 74 4.70 10.49 9.47
N PHE A 75 4.63 10.72 8.16
CA PHE A 75 3.64 10.08 7.29
C PHE A 75 4.20 8.87 6.53
N PHE A 76 5.51 8.85 6.29
CA PHE A 76 6.18 7.81 5.56
C PHE A 76 7.54 7.46 6.16
N THR A 77 7.87 6.18 6.13
CA THR A 77 9.17 5.62 6.46
C THR A 77 9.91 5.31 5.17
N GLY A 78 11.10 5.88 5.02
CA GLY A 78 11.97 5.70 3.87
C GLY A 78 13.27 5.02 4.23
N VAL A 79 13.85 4.33 3.25
CA VAL A 79 15.18 3.73 3.35
C VAL A 79 15.94 3.94 2.04
N LYS A 80 17.26 4.07 2.14
CA LYS A 80 18.22 3.99 1.05
C LYS A 80 19.18 2.85 1.36
N LEU A 81 19.39 1.97 0.40
CA LEU A 81 20.35 0.88 0.47
C LEU A 81 21.70 1.31 -0.10
N VAL A 82 22.78 0.61 0.26
CA VAL A 82 24.15 0.92 -0.20
C VAL A 82 24.37 0.82 -1.71
N ASN A 83 23.44 0.20 -2.45
CA ASN A 83 23.43 0.22 -3.91
C ASN A 83 22.76 1.48 -4.49
N GLY A 84 22.45 2.46 -3.64
CA GLY A 84 21.81 3.71 -4.02
C GLY A 84 20.29 3.64 -4.18
N VAL A 85 19.67 2.46 -4.04
CA VAL A 85 18.23 2.30 -4.28
C VAL A 85 17.40 2.63 -3.04
N GLY A 86 16.29 3.35 -3.25
CA GLY A 86 15.38 3.77 -2.19
C GLY A 86 14.09 2.96 -2.13
N GLY A 87 13.47 2.94 -0.96
CA GLY A 87 12.15 2.35 -0.72
C GLY A 87 11.34 3.17 0.27
N LEU A 88 10.02 3.05 0.16
CA LEU A 88 9.07 3.87 0.90
C LEU A 88 7.92 3.01 1.43
N CYS A 89 7.44 3.32 2.62
CA CYS A 89 6.24 2.72 3.22
C CYS A 89 5.49 3.80 3.99
N ALA A 90 4.16 3.78 4.00
CA ALA A 90 3.42 4.64 4.92
C ALA A 90 3.78 4.31 6.38
N THR A 91 3.98 5.34 7.20
CA THR A 91 4.19 5.20 8.64
C THR A 91 2.84 4.94 9.30
N PRO A 92 2.69 3.87 10.11
CA PRO A 92 1.45 3.63 10.85
C PRO A 92 1.38 4.58 12.06
N ILE A 93 1.03 5.84 11.82
CA ILE A 93 1.02 6.93 12.82
C ILE A 93 0.23 6.54 14.08
N ARG A 94 -0.90 5.85 13.92
CA ARG A 94 -1.76 5.40 15.02
C ARG A 94 -1.11 4.36 15.94
N SER A 95 -0.01 3.77 15.49
CA SER A 95 0.74 2.76 16.22
C SER A 95 2.01 3.34 16.86
N VAL A 96 2.29 4.63 16.64
CA VAL A 96 3.37 5.33 17.32
C VAL A 96 2.94 5.58 18.77
N PRO A 97 3.71 5.10 19.77
CA PRO A 97 3.40 5.38 21.17
C PRO A 97 3.41 6.89 21.45
N GLU A 98 2.41 7.40 22.17
CA GLU A 98 2.37 8.80 22.59
C GLU A 98 3.54 9.18 23.52
N ALA A 99 4.07 8.20 24.27
CA ALA A 99 5.24 8.35 25.12
C ALA A 99 6.08 7.06 25.15
N VAL A 100 7.40 7.24 25.24
CA VAL A 100 8.35 6.14 25.51
C VAL A 100 8.58 6.05 27.02
N CYS A 101 7.56 5.59 27.74
CA CYS A 101 7.61 5.45 29.20
C CYS A 101 8.16 4.09 29.67
N CYS A 102 8.32 3.11 28.77
CA CYS A 102 8.69 1.74 29.15
C CYS A 102 9.47 1.00 28.04
N PRO A 103 10.14 -0.13 28.38
CA PRO A 103 10.91 -0.90 27.40
C PRO A 103 10.06 -1.48 26.25
N SER A 104 8.77 -1.76 26.48
CA SER A 104 7.88 -2.30 25.43
C SER A 104 7.54 -1.24 24.38
N SER A 105 7.30 0.02 24.76
CA SER A 105 7.09 1.11 23.80
C SER A 105 8.37 1.47 23.05
N ALA A 106 9.53 1.41 23.70
CA ALA A 106 10.82 1.57 23.03
C ALA A 106 11.10 0.45 22.00
N ARG A 107 10.64 -0.78 22.25
CA ARG A 107 10.82 -1.93 21.34
C ARG A 107 9.97 -1.86 20.06
N ALA A 108 8.89 -1.07 20.04
CA ALA A 108 8.10 -0.82 18.84
C ALA A 108 8.84 0.03 17.79
N MET A 109 9.94 0.68 18.21
CA MET A 109 10.82 1.49 17.38
C MET A 109 12.11 0.70 17.03
N PRO A 110 12.68 0.90 15.83
CA PRO A 110 14.06 0.51 15.58
C PRO A 110 15.01 1.30 16.49
N THR A 111 16.18 0.74 16.79
CA THR A 111 17.16 1.42 17.65
C THR A 111 17.80 2.61 16.92
N PRO A 112 17.58 3.86 17.35
CA PRO A 112 18.18 5.03 16.70
C PRO A 112 19.71 4.97 16.74
N GLY A 113 20.36 5.53 15.71
CA GLY A 113 21.83 5.51 15.58
C GLY A 113 22.43 4.15 15.23
N LYS A 114 21.63 3.09 15.10
CA LYS A 114 22.09 1.73 14.74
C LYS A 114 21.49 1.22 13.43
N LEU A 115 20.87 2.07 12.63
CA LEU A 115 20.23 1.67 11.37
C LEU A 115 21.22 1.56 10.22
N ALA A 116 22.10 2.56 10.05
CA ALA A 116 23.12 2.54 9.01
C ALA A 116 24.06 1.35 9.18
N GLY A 117 24.41 0.70 8.07
CA GLY A 117 25.29 -0.48 8.02
C GLY A 117 24.61 -1.81 8.36
N LYS A 118 23.37 -1.81 8.86
CA LYS A 118 22.65 -3.07 9.15
C LYS A 118 22.44 -3.88 7.86
N PRO A 119 22.67 -5.20 7.89
CA PRO A 119 22.23 -6.10 6.82
C PRO A 119 20.73 -5.96 6.60
N VAL A 120 20.29 -5.92 5.34
CA VAL A 120 18.85 -5.82 5.03
C VAL A 120 18.06 -7.02 5.56
N ARG A 121 18.67 -8.22 5.63
CA ARG A 121 18.04 -9.41 6.20
C ARG A 121 17.56 -9.23 7.63
N GLU A 122 18.34 -8.55 8.48
CA GLU A 122 17.93 -8.29 9.87
C GLU A 122 16.67 -7.41 9.92
N LEU A 123 16.48 -6.49 8.96
CA LEU A 123 15.29 -5.66 8.89
C LEU A 123 14.09 -6.47 8.36
N LEU A 124 14.32 -7.39 7.41
CA LEU A 124 13.25 -8.22 6.84
C LEU A 124 12.65 -9.19 7.87
N ASP A 125 13.38 -9.56 8.93
CA ASP A 125 12.83 -10.32 10.06
C ASP A 125 11.67 -9.58 10.75
N ASP A 126 11.70 -8.24 10.74
CA ASP A 126 10.67 -7.40 11.34
C ASP A 126 9.36 -7.34 10.48
N LEU A 127 9.33 -7.94 9.27
CA LEU A 127 8.11 -8.04 8.44
C LEU A 127 6.97 -8.79 9.13
N TYR A 128 7.30 -9.73 10.03
CA TYR A 128 6.35 -10.64 10.67
C TYR A 128 5.92 -10.19 12.07
N ARG A 129 6.28 -8.96 12.45
CA ARG A 129 5.85 -8.37 13.71
C ARG A 129 4.40 -7.92 13.68
N GLY A 130 3.90 -7.54 14.85
CA GLY A 130 2.67 -6.76 14.97
C GLY A 130 2.78 -5.41 14.24
N LEU A 131 1.68 -4.66 14.24
CA LEU A 131 1.63 -3.33 13.63
C LEU A 131 2.49 -2.34 14.44
N ASP A 132 3.73 -2.14 14.01
CA ASP A 132 4.69 -1.21 14.60
C ASP A 132 5.58 -0.53 13.54
N LEU A 133 6.44 0.40 13.97
CA LEU A 133 7.30 1.15 13.05
C LEU A 133 8.43 0.31 12.46
N ARG A 134 8.81 -0.80 13.11
CA ARG A 134 9.80 -1.72 12.56
C ARG A 134 9.24 -2.46 11.35
N ARG A 135 7.99 -2.89 11.42
CA ARG A 135 7.31 -3.50 10.27
C ARG A 135 7.22 -2.54 9.08
N ALA A 136 6.94 -1.26 9.32
CA ALA A 136 6.93 -0.25 8.26
C ALA A 136 8.32 -0.06 7.63
N LEU A 137 9.39 0.00 8.44
CA LEU A 137 10.76 0.04 7.95
C LEU A 137 11.15 -1.22 7.16
N ALA A 138 10.70 -2.38 7.60
CA ALA A 138 10.92 -3.66 6.92
C ALA A 138 10.22 -3.69 5.54
N ILE A 139 8.98 -3.20 5.45
CA ILE A 139 8.27 -3.09 4.16
C ILE A 139 8.93 -2.05 3.25
N ALA A 140 9.37 -0.90 3.78
CA ALA A 140 10.15 0.07 2.99
C ALA A 140 11.45 -0.57 2.44
N THR A 141 12.11 -1.41 3.25
CA THR A 141 13.29 -2.19 2.82
C THR A 141 12.93 -3.18 1.73
N LEU A 142 11.84 -3.93 1.88
CA LEU A 142 11.34 -4.83 0.83
C LEU A 142 11.02 -4.09 -0.47
N ASN A 143 10.47 -2.88 -0.38
CA ASN A 143 10.18 -2.04 -1.54
C ASN A 143 11.46 -1.57 -2.25
N ALA A 144 12.52 -1.22 -1.50
CA ALA A 144 13.83 -0.90 -2.08
C ALA A 144 14.48 -2.12 -2.78
N LEU A 145 14.29 -3.32 -2.23
CA LEU A 145 14.78 -4.57 -2.83
C LEU A 145 14.01 -4.93 -4.11
N ALA A 146 12.69 -4.72 -4.12
CA ALA A 146 11.87 -4.89 -5.32
C ALA A 146 12.26 -3.88 -6.41
N GLU A 147 12.54 -2.63 -6.05
CA GLU A 147 13.06 -1.61 -6.98
C GLU A 147 14.46 -1.97 -7.49
N THR A 148 15.33 -2.55 -6.67
CA THR A 148 16.65 -3.06 -7.11
C THR A 148 16.46 -4.10 -8.23
N LEU A 149 15.54 -5.04 -8.04
CA LEU A 149 15.21 -6.04 -9.06
C LEU A 149 14.60 -5.39 -10.31
N TRP A 150 13.72 -4.39 -10.17
CA TRP A 150 13.18 -3.67 -11.31
C TRP A 150 14.29 -2.99 -12.11
N GLN A 151 15.21 -2.26 -11.47
CA GLN A 151 16.31 -1.58 -12.15
C GLN A 151 17.25 -2.57 -12.86
N ARG A 152 17.46 -3.75 -12.28
CA ARG A 152 18.33 -4.80 -12.84
C ARG A 152 17.68 -5.60 -13.97
N ASP A 153 16.45 -6.06 -13.76
CA ASP A 153 15.78 -7.06 -14.61
C ASP A 153 14.68 -6.44 -15.50
N GLY A 154 14.22 -5.23 -15.20
CA GLY A 154 13.06 -4.60 -15.82
C GLY A 154 11.72 -5.13 -15.29
N LEU A 155 10.65 -4.85 -16.04
CA LEU A 155 9.31 -5.33 -15.72
C LEU A 155 9.16 -6.83 -16.00
N ALA A 156 8.35 -7.50 -15.18
CA ALA A 156 7.99 -8.89 -15.43
C ALA A 156 7.23 -9.03 -16.78
N PRO A 157 7.41 -10.14 -17.52
CA PRO A 157 6.68 -10.38 -18.76
C PRO A 157 5.16 -10.27 -18.58
N GLY A 158 4.48 -9.64 -19.53
CA GLY A 158 3.02 -9.47 -19.51
C GLY A 158 2.51 -8.38 -18.55
N VAL A 159 3.40 -7.63 -17.91
CA VAL A 159 3.06 -6.43 -17.15
C VAL A 159 3.24 -5.20 -18.04
N VAL A 160 2.23 -4.33 -18.08
CA VAL A 160 2.31 -3.04 -18.78
C VAL A 160 2.41 -1.94 -17.73
N GLN A 161 3.41 -1.07 -17.86
CA GLN A 161 3.55 0.12 -17.02
C GLN A 161 2.85 1.31 -17.67
N HIS A 162 2.10 2.03 -16.83
CA HIS A 162 1.47 3.29 -17.15
C HIS A 162 1.97 4.35 -16.17
N GLU A 163 2.11 5.58 -16.66
CA GLU A 163 2.39 6.74 -15.80
C GLU A 163 1.08 7.23 -15.18
N GLY A 164 1.13 7.67 -13.92
CA GLY A 164 -0.02 8.27 -13.26
C GLY A 164 -0.78 7.35 -12.30
N ASP A 165 -2.07 7.64 -12.14
CA ASP A 165 -2.90 7.11 -11.06
C ASP A 165 -3.58 5.78 -11.43
N ALA A 166 -3.54 4.80 -10.53
CA ALA A 166 -4.11 3.47 -10.77
C ALA A 166 -5.62 3.46 -11.04
N PHE A 167 -6.36 4.47 -10.59
CA PHE A 167 -7.79 4.59 -10.85
C PHE A 167 -8.11 4.80 -12.33
N GLU A 168 -7.21 5.42 -13.08
CA GLU A 168 -7.38 5.68 -14.52
C GLU A 168 -7.23 4.40 -15.35
N GLU A 169 -6.47 3.43 -14.83
CA GLU A 169 -6.21 2.15 -15.49
C GLU A 169 -7.20 1.05 -15.08
N LEU A 170 -8.18 1.35 -14.22
CA LEU A 170 -9.24 0.43 -13.87
C LEU A 170 -10.39 0.51 -14.88
N ASP A 171 -10.83 -0.65 -15.36
CA ASP A 171 -12.10 -0.75 -16.08
C ASP A 171 -13.25 -0.67 -15.06
N ILE A 172 -13.96 0.46 -15.07
CA ILE A 172 -15.12 0.72 -14.19
C ILE A 172 -16.35 0.98 -15.06
N PRO A 173 -17.06 -0.09 -15.49
CA PRO A 173 -18.27 0.05 -16.28
C PRO A 173 -19.35 0.87 -15.57
N ALA A 174 -20.24 1.51 -16.33
CA ALA A 174 -21.37 2.22 -15.76
C ALA A 174 -22.26 1.27 -14.93
N GLY A 175 -22.54 1.64 -13.68
CA GLY A 175 -23.35 0.85 -12.76
C GLY A 175 -22.59 -0.27 -12.03
N ALA A 176 -21.29 -0.43 -12.27
CA ALA A 176 -20.44 -1.37 -11.56
C ALA A 176 -20.35 -1.01 -10.07
N ARG A 177 -20.48 -2.01 -9.20
CA ARG A 177 -20.35 -1.84 -7.74
C ARG A 177 -18.88 -1.74 -7.35
N VAL A 178 -18.49 -0.63 -6.72
CA VAL A 178 -17.12 -0.41 -6.30
C VAL A 178 -16.96 -0.57 -4.79
N ALA A 179 -16.01 -1.39 -4.35
CA ALA A 179 -15.58 -1.45 -2.96
C ALA A 179 -14.23 -0.76 -2.81
N LEU A 180 -14.19 0.33 -2.03
CA LEU A 180 -12.97 1.01 -1.63
C LEU A 180 -12.58 0.56 -0.23
N VAL A 181 -11.35 0.07 -0.04
CA VAL A 181 -10.77 -0.19 1.27
C VAL A 181 -9.72 0.86 1.57
N GLY A 182 -10.01 1.72 2.54
CA GLY A 182 -9.29 2.95 2.80
C GLY A 182 -10.01 4.17 2.24
N ALA A 183 -9.88 5.31 2.93
CA ALA A 183 -10.41 6.59 2.46
C ALA A 183 -9.54 7.16 1.31
N PHE A 184 -10.13 7.23 0.11
CA PHE A 184 -9.53 7.86 -1.07
C PHE A 184 -10.39 9.04 -1.54
N PRO A 185 -10.23 10.25 -0.97
CA PRO A 185 -11.05 11.40 -1.35
C PRO A 185 -11.09 11.68 -2.87
N PRO A 186 -9.97 11.58 -3.63
CA PRO A 186 -10.01 11.74 -5.09
C PRO A 186 -10.88 10.69 -5.79
N TYR A 187 -10.81 9.41 -5.38
CA TYR A 187 -11.57 8.33 -6.01
C TYR A 187 -13.04 8.42 -5.66
N MET A 188 -13.37 8.71 -4.41
CA MET A 188 -14.75 8.90 -3.96
C MET A 188 -15.41 10.08 -4.68
N ARG A 189 -14.69 11.19 -4.85
CA ARG A 189 -15.16 12.34 -5.65
C ARG A 189 -15.46 11.92 -7.08
N GLU A 190 -14.57 11.16 -7.70
CA GLU A 190 -14.72 10.72 -9.09
C GLU A 190 -15.86 9.70 -9.26
N LEU A 191 -16.01 8.75 -8.34
CA LEU A 191 -17.13 7.80 -8.33
C LEU A 191 -18.48 8.50 -8.16
N ARG A 192 -18.56 9.49 -7.26
CA ARG A 192 -19.75 10.34 -7.10
C ARG A 192 -20.07 11.12 -8.37
N ARG A 193 -19.06 11.72 -9.00
CA ARG A 193 -19.22 12.44 -10.28
C ARG A 193 -19.75 11.52 -11.38
N ARG A 194 -19.31 10.27 -11.42
CA ARG A 194 -19.77 9.23 -12.36
C ARG A 194 -21.09 8.56 -11.93
N HIS A 195 -21.68 8.94 -10.79
CA HIS A 195 -22.87 8.30 -10.21
C HIS A 195 -22.72 6.78 -10.02
N GLN A 196 -21.50 6.33 -9.73
CA GLN A 196 -21.23 4.90 -9.51
C GLN A 196 -21.72 4.48 -8.12
N PRO A 197 -22.31 3.28 -7.96
CA PRO A 197 -22.57 2.71 -6.64
C PRO A 197 -21.25 2.28 -5.99
N PHE A 198 -20.96 2.77 -4.78
CA PHE A 198 -19.75 2.37 -4.05
C PHE A 198 -19.92 2.35 -2.53
N ASN A 199 -19.07 1.58 -1.88
CA ASN A 199 -18.90 1.53 -0.44
C ASN A 199 -17.45 1.80 -0.06
N VAL A 200 -17.23 2.44 1.09
CA VAL A 200 -15.91 2.74 1.66
C VAL A 200 -15.73 1.98 2.96
N LEU A 201 -14.96 0.90 2.91
CA LEU A 201 -14.50 0.11 4.05
C LEU A 201 -13.32 0.82 4.72
N GLU A 202 -13.55 1.44 5.87
CA GLU A 202 -12.52 2.20 6.58
C GLU A 202 -12.50 1.83 8.07
N MET A 203 -11.29 1.82 8.65
CA MET A 203 -11.06 1.52 10.06
C MET A 203 -11.27 2.75 10.93
N ASP A 204 -10.92 3.94 10.43
CA ASP A 204 -11.20 5.21 11.12
C ASP A 204 -12.22 6.07 10.36
N PRO A 205 -13.49 6.10 10.77
CA PRO A 205 -14.51 6.91 10.12
C PRO A 205 -14.21 8.40 10.17
N ALA A 206 -13.37 8.88 11.10
CA ALA A 206 -13.04 10.30 11.19
C ALA A 206 -12.10 10.79 10.07
N THR A 207 -11.62 9.88 9.20
CA THR A 207 -10.95 10.23 7.94
C THR A 207 -11.92 10.66 6.83
N LEU A 208 -13.22 10.44 7.01
CA LEU A 208 -14.28 10.75 6.05
C LEU A 208 -14.97 12.06 6.38
N LYS A 209 -15.32 12.82 5.35
CA LYS A 209 -16.12 14.04 5.47
C LYS A 209 -17.59 13.72 5.70
N PRO A 210 -18.39 14.66 6.24
CA PRO A 210 -19.82 14.44 6.47
C PRO A 210 -20.60 14.00 5.21
N ASP A 211 -20.23 14.51 4.03
CA ASP A 211 -20.86 14.15 2.75
C ASP A 211 -20.36 12.82 2.16
N GLU A 212 -19.34 12.21 2.78
CA GLU A 212 -18.77 10.91 2.43
C GLU A 212 -19.27 9.79 3.35
N MET A 213 -19.75 10.14 4.55
CA MET A 213 -20.32 9.20 5.53
C MET A 213 -21.46 8.30 5.00
N PRO A 214 -22.34 8.74 4.07
CA PRO A 214 -23.35 7.84 3.50
C PRO A 214 -22.78 6.59 2.80
N TYR A 215 -21.51 6.61 2.40
CA TYR A 215 -20.84 5.50 1.73
C TYR A 215 -20.00 4.64 2.69
N TYR A 216 -19.83 5.08 3.94
CA TYR A 216 -19.01 4.42 4.94
C TYR A 216 -19.57 3.06 5.33
N VAL A 217 -18.66 2.09 5.42
CA VAL A 217 -18.88 0.78 5.99
C VAL A 217 -17.72 0.46 6.94
N PRO A 218 -17.98 -0.01 8.18
CA PRO A 218 -16.93 -0.52 9.05
C PRO A 218 -16.08 -1.60 8.37
N ALA A 219 -14.76 -1.53 8.52
CA ALA A 219 -13.83 -2.43 7.82
C ALA A 219 -14.05 -3.93 8.10
N ASP A 220 -14.56 -4.29 9.27
CA ASP A 220 -14.87 -5.68 9.66
C ASP A 220 -16.06 -6.29 8.89
N ARG A 221 -16.88 -5.44 8.25
CA ARG A 221 -17.97 -5.86 7.35
C ARG A 221 -17.52 -6.07 5.91
N ALA A 222 -16.21 -6.10 5.63
CA ALA A 222 -15.68 -6.45 4.31
C ALA A 222 -16.29 -7.74 3.71
N PRO A 223 -16.56 -8.83 4.47
CA PRO A 223 -17.22 -10.03 3.94
C PRO A 223 -18.64 -9.80 3.39
N GLU A 224 -19.30 -8.71 3.75
CA GLU A 224 -20.65 -8.36 3.26
C GLU A 224 -20.60 -7.51 1.98
N VAL A 225 -19.45 -6.90 1.68
CA VAL A 225 -19.31 -5.92 0.59
C VAL A 225 -18.44 -6.46 -0.54
N VAL A 226 -17.23 -6.92 -0.22
CA VAL A 226 -16.20 -7.28 -1.21
C VAL A 226 -16.66 -8.41 -2.16
N PRO A 227 -17.35 -9.47 -1.72
CA PRO A 227 -17.83 -10.53 -2.63
C PRO A 227 -18.85 -10.07 -3.68
N HIS A 228 -19.42 -8.87 -3.53
CA HIS A 228 -20.42 -8.31 -4.43
C HIS A 228 -19.90 -7.17 -5.30
N ALA A 229 -18.64 -6.74 -5.12
CA ALA A 229 -18.05 -5.62 -5.84
C ALA A 229 -17.51 -6.06 -7.19
N ASP A 230 -17.95 -5.43 -8.29
CA ASP A 230 -17.39 -5.62 -9.64
C ASP A 230 -15.96 -5.06 -9.72
N VAL A 231 -15.70 -3.97 -9.00
CA VAL A 231 -14.38 -3.32 -8.90
C VAL A 231 -13.99 -3.20 -7.43
N PHE A 232 -12.80 -3.66 -7.09
CA PHE A 232 -12.22 -3.58 -5.75
C PHE A 232 -10.96 -2.73 -5.78
N ILE A 233 -10.84 -1.77 -4.87
CA ILE A 233 -9.65 -0.91 -4.75
C ILE A 233 -9.27 -0.90 -3.29
N THR A 234 -8.05 -1.31 -2.95
CA THR A 234 -7.54 -1.28 -1.58
C THR A 234 -6.25 -0.51 -1.47
N THR A 235 -6.08 0.15 -0.33
CA THR A 235 -4.80 0.72 0.07
C THR A 235 -3.71 -0.33 0.24
N GLY A 236 -2.49 0.00 -0.18
CA GLY A 236 -1.28 -0.79 0.08
C GLY A 236 -0.93 -0.86 1.58
N THR A 237 -1.45 0.06 2.41
CA THR A 237 -1.26 0.00 3.87
C THR A 237 -1.89 -1.24 4.52
N ALA A 238 -2.78 -1.93 3.81
CA ALA A 238 -3.29 -3.25 4.19
C ALA A 238 -2.18 -4.33 4.31
N LEU A 239 -1.00 -4.12 3.70
CA LEU A 239 0.19 -4.95 3.95
C LEU A 239 0.77 -4.74 5.34
N VAL A 240 0.71 -3.51 5.87
CA VAL A 240 1.30 -3.15 7.17
C VAL A 240 0.48 -3.73 8.31
N ASN A 241 -0.85 -3.60 8.26
CA ASN A 241 -1.73 -4.15 9.28
C ASN A 241 -2.10 -5.63 9.05
N GLY A 242 -1.73 -6.19 7.89
CA GLY A 242 -1.93 -7.60 7.56
C GLY A 242 -3.33 -7.98 7.10
N SER A 243 -4.20 -7.01 6.76
CA SER A 243 -5.56 -7.30 6.29
C SER A 243 -5.63 -7.67 4.79
N LEU A 244 -4.58 -7.38 4.01
CA LEU A 244 -4.65 -7.48 2.55
C LEU A 244 -5.01 -8.89 2.04
N ASP A 245 -4.41 -9.95 2.60
CA ASP A 245 -4.71 -11.32 2.16
C ASP A 245 -6.18 -11.69 2.38
N GLY A 246 -6.74 -11.34 3.54
CA GLY A 246 -8.14 -11.62 3.86
C GLY A 246 -9.08 -10.90 2.91
N LEU A 247 -8.76 -9.65 2.55
CA LEU A 247 -9.53 -8.86 1.59
C LEU A 247 -9.46 -9.45 0.18
N LEU A 248 -8.27 -9.83 -0.29
CA LEU A 248 -8.10 -10.42 -1.62
C LEU A 248 -8.77 -11.80 -1.73
N HIS A 249 -8.89 -12.54 -0.63
CA HIS A 249 -9.62 -13.82 -0.61
C HIS A 249 -11.14 -13.64 -0.78
N LEU A 250 -11.68 -12.47 -0.47
CA LEU A 250 -13.10 -12.16 -0.63
C LEU A 250 -13.47 -11.70 -2.05
N LEU A 251 -12.47 -11.48 -2.92
CA LEU A 251 -12.73 -11.04 -4.29
C LEU A 251 -13.64 -12.03 -5.01
N ARG A 252 -14.68 -11.50 -5.65
CA ARG A 252 -15.43 -12.29 -6.62
C ARG A 252 -14.49 -12.70 -7.77
N PRO A 253 -14.66 -13.90 -8.34
CA PRO A 253 -13.93 -14.29 -9.54
C PRO A 253 -14.17 -13.29 -10.68
N GLY A 254 -13.09 -12.81 -11.30
CA GLY A 254 -13.14 -11.88 -12.42
C GLY A 254 -13.42 -10.43 -12.07
N ALA A 255 -13.44 -10.04 -10.79
CA ALA A 255 -13.44 -8.62 -10.43
C ALA A 255 -12.18 -7.91 -10.93
N GLU A 256 -12.36 -6.66 -11.29
CA GLU A 256 -11.27 -5.72 -11.48
C GLU A 256 -10.74 -5.34 -10.09
N ALA A 257 -9.45 -5.53 -9.80
CA ALA A 257 -8.90 -5.40 -8.46
C ALA A 257 -7.58 -4.63 -8.43
N ALA A 258 -7.55 -3.54 -7.65
CA ALA A 258 -6.41 -2.66 -7.49
C ALA A 258 -5.83 -2.70 -6.08
N VAL A 259 -4.51 -2.81 -5.96
CA VAL A 259 -3.79 -2.47 -4.72
C VAL A 259 -3.02 -1.18 -4.96
N VAL A 260 -3.28 -0.16 -4.15
CA VAL A 260 -2.85 1.22 -4.43
C VAL A 260 -2.12 1.84 -3.25
N GLY A 261 -0.94 2.40 -3.51
CA GLY A 261 -0.24 3.32 -2.62
C GLY A 261 1.23 2.98 -2.45
N PRO A 262 2.03 3.90 -1.88
CA PRO A 262 3.49 3.77 -1.79
C PRO A 262 3.98 2.53 -1.04
N THR A 263 3.14 1.99 -0.15
CA THR A 263 3.44 0.78 0.61
C THR A 263 3.37 -0.50 -0.22
N ALA A 264 2.67 -0.48 -1.36
CA ALA A 264 2.54 -1.65 -2.21
C ALA A 264 3.90 -2.03 -2.83
N THR A 265 4.39 -3.23 -2.53
CA THR A 265 5.63 -3.74 -3.12
C THR A 265 5.42 -4.02 -4.60
N LEU A 266 6.19 -3.35 -5.46
CA LEU A 266 6.08 -3.48 -6.91
C LEU A 266 6.74 -4.77 -7.44
N PHE A 267 6.29 -5.92 -6.95
CA PHE A 267 6.69 -7.25 -7.38
C PHE A 267 5.45 -8.10 -7.67
N THR A 268 5.11 -8.24 -8.95
CA THR A 268 3.74 -8.56 -9.39
C THR A 268 3.27 -10.02 -9.23
N PRO A 269 4.09 -11.08 -9.35
CA PRO A 269 3.56 -12.46 -9.43
C PRO A 269 2.67 -12.90 -8.25
N PRO A 270 3.00 -12.58 -6.97
CA PRO A 270 2.14 -12.89 -5.84
C PRO A 270 0.77 -12.18 -5.86
N TYR A 271 0.69 -10.97 -6.42
CA TYR A 271 -0.57 -10.23 -6.58
C TYR A 271 -1.45 -10.86 -7.67
N VAL A 272 -0.87 -11.23 -8.81
CA VAL A 272 -1.60 -11.89 -9.92
C VAL A 272 -2.28 -13.18 -9.46
N ARG A 273 -1.60 -14.00 -8.65
CA ARG A 273 -2.17 -15.23 -8.09
C ARG A 273 -3.39 -15.00 -7.17
N ARG A 274 -3.52 -13.78 -6.63
CA ARG A 274 -4.63 -13.36 -5.76
C ARG A 274 -5.69 -12.54 -6.50
N GLY A 275 -5.67 -12.54 -7.83
CA GLY A 275 -6.70 -11.90 -8.65
C GLY A 275 -6.55 -10.38 -8.79
N VAL A 276 -5.42 -9.80 -8.37
CA VAL A 276 -5.14 -8.37 -8.60
C VAL A 276 -4.87 -8.15 -10.09
N THR A 277 -5.53 -7.15 -10.67
CA THR A 277 -5.43 -6.76 -12.08
C THR A 277 -4.63 -5.47 -12.26
N VAL A 278 -4.58 -4.61 -11.23
CA VAL A 278 -3.84 -3.34 -11.23
C VAL A 278 -3.03 -3.19 -9.95
N LEU A 279 -1.77 -2.81 -10.07
CA LEU A 279 -0.92 -2.47 -8.92
C LEU A 279 -0.43 -1.03 -9.07
N GLY A 280 -0.97 -0.13 -8.26
CA GLY A 280 -0.56 1.27 -8.19
C GLY A 280 0.43 1.47 -7.06
N GLY A 281 1.68 1.78 -7.36
CA GLY A 281 2.71 2.00 -6.36
C GLY A 281 3.53 3.24 -6.65
N THR A 282 4.71 3.28 -6.05
CA THR A 282 5.65 4.38 -6.25
C THR A 282 7.06 3.86 -6.39
N ARG A 283 7.85 4.54 -7.22
CA ARG A 283 9.28 4.34 -7.35
C ARG A 283 10.02 5.53 -6.75
N VAL A 284 11.02 5.26 -5.92
CA VAL A 284 11.88 6.31 -5.37
C VAL A 284 12.98 6.60 -6.39
N THR A 285 12.92 7.77 -7.01
CA THR A 285 13.85 8.21 -8.07
C THR A 285 15.04 8.96 -7.51
N ASP A 286 14.88 9.61 -6.35
CA ASP A 286 15.95 10.30 -5.63
C ASP A 286 15.85 10.03 -4.12
N PRO A 287 16.49 8.96 -3.61
CA PRO A 287 16.40 8.60 -2.21
C PRO A 287 17.00 9.63 -1.26
N ASP A 288 18.02 10.38 -1.65
CA ASP A 288 18.68 11.34 -0.77
C ASP A 288 17.75 12.52 -0.48
N THR A 289 17.20 13.15 -1.53
CA THR A 289 16.23 14.25 -1.40
C THR A 289 14.96 13.77 -0.70
N LEU A 290 14.47 12.55 -0.99
CA LEU A 290 13.33 11.97 -0.27
C LEU A 290 13.61 11.88 1.24
N LEU A 291 14.73 11.32 1.65
CA LEU A 291 15.04 11.09 3.07
C LEU A 291 15.26 12.40 3.83
N GLU A 292 15.77 13.45 3.19
CA GLU A 292 15.81 14.80 3.75
C GLU A 292 14.40 15.35 4.01
N MET A 293 13.54 15.35 3.00
CA MET A 293 12.16 15.82 3.15
C MET A 293 11.41 15.04 4.24
N LEU A 294 11.58 13.72 4.32
CA LEU A 294 10.94 12.92 5.37
C LEU A 294 11.44 13.28 6.77
N ALA A 295 12.73 13.61 6.92
CA ALA A 295 13.31 14.02 8.19
C ALA A 295 12.76 15.39 8.66
N GLU A 296 12.33 16.22 7.71
CA GLU A 296 11.70 17.53 7.94
C GLU A 296 10.18 17.45 8.14
N GLY A 297 9.60 16.24 8.17
CA GLY A 297 8.15 16.04 8.33
C GLY A 297 7.36 16.07 7.01
N GLY A 298 8.05 15.91 5.89
CA GLY A 298 7.46 15.83 4.56
C GLY A 298 6.42 14.73 4.41
N SER A 299 5.48 14.98 3.51
CA SER A 299 4.36 14.09 3.15
C SER A 299 4.30 13.93 1.63
N GLY A 300 3.38 13.09 1.13
CA GLY A 300 3.24 12.81 -0.30
C GLY A 300 3.14 14.08 -1.17
N TYR A 301 2.49 15.14 -0.69
CA TYR A 301 2.38 16.43 -1.39
C TYR A 301 3.73 17.11 -1.67
N HIS A 302 4.75 16.79 -0.88
CA HIS A 302 6.06 17.44 -0.97
C HIS A 302 6.97 16.74 -1.98
N PHE A 303 6.92 15.40 -2.03
CA PHE A 303 7.90 14.57 -2.73
C PHE A 303 7.38 13.80 -3.96
N PHE A 304 6.06 13.62 -4.12
CA PHE A 304 5.53 13.03 -5.34
C PHE A 304 5.84 13.92 -6.55
N GLU A 305 6.13 13.28 -7.69
CA GLU A 305 6.53 13.91 -8.96
C GLU A 305 7.87 14.66 -8.90
N LYS A 306 8.61 14.50 -7.79
CA LYS A 306 9.97 15.01 -7.61
C LYS A 306 10.92 13.83 -7.37
N SER A 307 11.07 13.43 -6.11
CA SER A 307 11.93 12.33 -5.71
C SER A 307 11.22 10.97 -5.67
N VAL A 308 9.91 10.96 -5.90
CA VAL A 308 9.07 9.76 -5.94
C VAL A 308 8.08 9.85 -7.10
N THR A 309 8.10 8.88 -8.00
CA THR A 309 7.17 8.81 -9.13
C THR A 309 6.07 7.79 -8.85
N ARG A 310 4.82 8.17 -9.13
CA ARG A 310 3.67 7.25 -9.11
C ARG A 310 3.71 6.40 -10.37
N VAL A 311 3.56 5.09 -10.21
CA VAL A 311 3.52 4.16 -11.34
C VAL A 311 2.35 3.21 -11.18
N THR A 312 1.75 2.86 -12.30
CA THR A 312 0.67 1.88 -12.35
C THR A 312 1.10 0.71 -13.22
N LEU A 313 0.88 -0.50 -12.71
CA LEU A 313 1.15 -1.75 -13.40
C LEU A 313 -0.17 -2.45 -13.72
N ARG A 314 -0.51 -2.55 -15.01
CA ARG A 314 -1.57 -3.43 -15.48
C ARG A 314 -1.03 -4.84 -15.55
N LEU A 315 -1.66 -5.74 -14.82
CA LEU A 315 -1.24 -7.13 -14.69
C LEU A 315 -2.06 -7.97 -15.66
N ALA A 316 -1.40 -8.81 -16.47
CA ALA A 316 -2.12 -9.78 -17.28
C ALA A 316 -3.02 -10.63 -16.37
N ALA A 317 -4.31 -10.71 -16.71
CA ALA A 317 -5.24 -11.59 -16.02
C ALA A 317 -4.62 -12.99 -16.05
N GLY A 318 -4.26 -13.50 -14.86
CA GLY A 318 -3.80 -14.87 -14.74
C GLY A 318 -4.85 -15.73 -15.44
N ALA A 319 -4.43 -16.55 -16.40
CA ALA A 319 -5.31 -17.52 -17.02
C ALA A 319 -5.85 -18.41 -15.90
N ALA A 320 -7.00 -18.03 -15.34
CA ALA A 320 -7.81 -18.91 -14.54
C ALA A 320 -7.97 -20.13 -15.43
N THR A 321 -7.44 -21.26 -14.97
CA THR A 321 -7.63 -22.54 -15.61
C THR A 321 -9.13 -22.70 -15.80
N ARG A 322 -9.60 -22.40 -17.01
CA ARG A 322 -10.94 -22.77 -17.45
C ARG A 322 -10.93 -24.28 -17.40
N ARG A 323 -11.35 -24.86 -16.27
CA ARG A 323 -11.84 -26.24 -16.27
C ARG A 323 -13.02 -26.19 -17.23
N GLY A 324 -12.77 -26.62 -18.47
CA GLY A 324 -13.84 -26.85 -19.43
C GLY A 324 -14.87 -27.79 -18.79
N PRO A 325 -16.14 -27.68 -19.19
CA PRO A 325 -17.18 -28.58 -18.70
C PRO A 325 -16.72 -30.01 -18.95
N ALA A 326 -16.72 -30.84 -17.89
CA ALA A 326 -16.47 -32.26 -18.00
C ALA A 326 -17.44 -32.82 -19.05
N SER A 327 -16.88 -33.31 -20.16
CA SER A 327 -17.64 -34.08 -21.15
C SER A 327 -18.14 -35.35 -20.45
N THR A 328 -19.45 -35.45 -20.28
CA THR A 328 -20.13 -36.68 -19.91
C THR A 328 -19.81 -37.76 -20.97
N PRO A 329 -19.43 -38.98 -20.58
CA PRO A 329 -19.29 -40.07 -21.53
C PRO A 329 -20.68 -40.43 -22.05
N THR A 330 -20.85 -40.40 -23.36
CA THR A 330 -21.97 -41.06 -24.03
C THR A 330 -21.77 -42.56 -23.95
N ASP A 331 -22.70 -43.25 -23.29
CA ASP A 331 -22.87 -44.70 -23.38
C ASP A 331 -23.06 -45.13 -24.84
N SER A 332 -22.32 -46.15 -25.25
CA SER A 332 -22.60 -47.02 -26.40
C SER A 332 -22.01 -48.39 -26.13
#